data_AF-A0A925PDG0-F1
#
_entry.id   AF-A0A925PDG0-F1
#
_cell.length_a   1.000
_cell.length_b   1.000
_cell.length_c   1.000
_cell.angle_alpha   90.00
_cell.angle_beta   90.00
_cell.angle_gamma   90.00
#
_symmetry.space_group_name_H-M   'P 1'
#
loop_
_entity.id
_entity.type
_entity.pdbx_description
1 polymer ?
#
loop_
_entity_poly.entity_id
_entity_poly.type
_entity_poly.pdbx_seq_one_letter_code
_entity_poly.pdbx_strand_id
1 'polypeptide(L)'
;LHILAAGHPNWEPAVLTLSARDNAGLDELWTKVEERHAALKASGALSERRSDQAASWMREIFEQRLLAAFKGGRRAARHFQELEDKVRAGEMTPAAAAHELGRLAVIKDAD
;
A
#
# COMPACT_ATOMS: atom_id res chain seq x y z
N LEU A 1 9.79 14.72 -3.69
CA LEU A 1 10.74 13.67 -3.27
C LEU A 1 11.70 14.28 -2.26
N HIS A 2 11.49 14.04 -0.96
CA HIS A 2 12.44 14.39 0.09
C HIS A 2 13.09 13.10 0.59
N ILE A 3 14.18 12.67 -0.06
CA ILE A 3 14.86 11.40 0.24
C ILE A 3 15.62 11.48 1.57
N LEU A 4 16.02 12.69 1.99
CA LEU A 4 16.88 12.92 3.17
C LEU A 4 16.25 13.84 4.23
N ALA A 5 15.01 14.31 4.05
CA ALA A 5 14.36 15.09 5.11
C ALA A 5 14.03 14.18 6.29
N ALA A 6 14.12 14.72 7.50
CA ALA A 6 13.69 14.04 8.71
C ALA A 6 12.23 13.60 8.54
N GLY A 7 12.01 12.30 8.32
CA GLY A 7 10.67 11.73 8.18
C GLY A 7 9.85 11.81 9.46
N HIS A 8 10.44 12.31 10.55
CA HIS A 8 9.77 12.64 11.80
C HIS A 8 10.53 13.79 12.51
N PRO A 9 9.85 14.80 13.09
CA PRO A 9 10.51 15.89 13.84
C PRO A 9 11.40 15.43 15.00
N ASN A 10 11.17 14.22 15.51
CA ASN A 10 11.85 13.66 16.67
C ASN A 10 13.01 12.72 16.32
N TRP A 11 13.41 12.66 15.04
CA TRP A 11 14.54 11.84 14.61
C TRP A 11 15.20 12.40 13.35
N GLU A 12 16.48 12.71 13.45
CA GLU A 12 17.31 13.07 12.30
C GLU A 12 17.99 11.80 11.72
N PRO A 13 17.84 11.51 10.42
CA PRO A 13 18.49 10.37 9.80
C PRO A 13 20.02 10.45 9.87
N ALA A 14 20.67 9.43 10.45
CA ALA A 14 22.12 9.28 10.42
C ALA A 14 22.57 8.55 9.14
N VAL A 15 23.72 8.96 8.59
CA VAL A 15 24.37 8.29 7.46
C VAL A 15 25.55 7.48 7.98
N LEU A 16 25.55 6.16 7.74
CA LEU A 16 26.58 5.23 8.20
C LEU A 16 27.24 4.54 7.01
N THR A 17 28.51 4.13 7.18
CA THR A 17 29.23 3.27 6.22
C THR A 17 29.39 1.88 6.83
N LEU A 18 29.06 0.83 6.07
CA LEU A 18 29.13 -0.56 6.54
C LEU A 18 29.50 -1.52 5.41
N SER A 19 30.01 -2.70 5.77
CA SER A 19 30.25 -3.82 4.85
C SER A 19 29.60 -5.08 5.42
N ALA A 20 28.50 -5.52 4.80
CA ALA A 20 27.84 -6.76 5.19
C ALA A 20 28.72 -8.00 4.92
N ARG A 21 29.50 -7.98 3.84
CA ARG A 21 30.44 -9.06 3.49
C ARG A 21 31.53 -9.22 4.54
N ASP A 22 32.07 -8.10 5.00
CA ASP A 22 33.21 -8.07 5.92
C ASP A 22 32.76 -7.97 7.39
N ASN A 23 31.44 -8.08 7.65
CA ASN A 23 30.81 -7.94 8.96
C ASN A 23 31.21 -6.66 9.72
N ALA A 24 31.39 -5.55 8.99
CA ALA A 24 31.84 -4.27 9.53
C ALA A 24 30.69 -3.27 9.63
N GLY A 25 30.56 -2.60 10.78
CA GLY A 25 29.57 -1.52 10.99
C GLY A 25 28.14 -1.98 11.29
N LEU A 26 27.89 -3.29 11.45
CA LEU A 26 26.55 -3.81 11.76
C LEU A 26 26.12 -3.51 13.21
N ASP A 27 27.03 -3.54 14.18
CA ASP A 27 26.73 -3.21 15.57
C ASP A 27 26.35 -1.73 15.73
N GLU A 28 27.06 -0.85 15.03
CA GLU A 28 26.76 0.58 14.99
C GLU A 28 25.41 0.85 14.32
N LEU A 29 25.12 0.17 13.21
CA LEU A 29 23.80 0.20 12.58
C LEU A 29 22.71 -0.21 13.57
N TRP A 30 22.89 -1.32 14.28
CA TRP A 30 21.90 -1.80 15.23
C TRP A 30 21.65 -0.80 16.36
N THR A 31 22.73 -0.21 16.90
CA THR A 31 22.65 0.86 17.90
C THR A 31 21.80 2.03 17.40
N LYS A 32 22.02 2.48 16.15
CA LYS A 32 21.21 3.55 15.55
C LYS A 32 19.74 3.16 15.34
N VAL A 33 19.45 1.90 15.05
CA VAL A 33 18.07 1.39 14.96
C VAL A 33 17.40 1.46 16.34
N GLU A 34 18.09 1.07 17.40
CA GLU A 34 17.57 1.11 18.77
C GLU A 34 17.34 2.55 19.26
N GLU A 35 18.29 3.46 19.04
CA GLU A 35 18.16 4.88 19.32
C GLU A 35 16.91 5.47 18.65
N ARG A 36 16.72 5.17 17.36
CA ARG A 36 15.53 5.62 16.60
C ARG A 36 14.25 5.06 17.18
N HIS A 37 14.23 3.77 17.50
CA HIS A 37 13.06 3.13 18.07
C HIS A 37 12.70 3.75 19.42
N ALA A 38 13.69 4.02 20.28
CA ALA A 38 13.49 4.67 21.57
C ALA A 38 12.94 6.11 21.40
N ALA A 39 13.53 6.90 20.50
CA ALA A 39 13.09 8.28 20.23
C ALA A 39 11.63 8.35 19.71
N LEU A 40 11.27 7.49 18.77
CA LEU A 40 9.90 7.42 18.23
C LEU A 40 8.91 6.84 19.24
N LYS A 41 9.33 5.93 20.11
CA LYS A 41 8.49 5.39 21.18
C LYS A 41 8.24 6.45 22.25
N ALA A 42 9.27 7.17 22.70
CA ALA A 42 9.16 8.20 23.72
C ALA A 42 8.24 9.35 23.29
N SER A 43 8.24 9.67 21.99
CA SER A 43 7.39 10.72 21.44
C SER A 43 5.97 10.26 21.02
N GLY A 44 5.63 8.98 21.16
CA GLY A 44 4.33 8.44 20.74
C GLY A 44 4.17 8.22 19.23
N ALA A 45 5.05 8.82 18.42
CA ALA A 45 5.10 8.71 16.95
C ALA A 45 5.09 7.27 16.42
N LEU A 46 5.72 6.35 17.15
CA LEU A 46 5.73 4.94 16.77
C LEU A 46 4.32 4.31 16.83
N SER A 47 3.52 4.69 17.82
CA SER A 47 2.17 4.17 18.00
C SER A 47 1.21 4.73 16.95
N GLU A 48 1.29 6.04 16.71
CA GLU A 48 0.51 6.72 15.68
C GLU A 48 0.78 6.11 14.29
N ARG A 49 2.05 6.00 13.90
CA ARG A 49 2.45 5.37 12.64
C ARG A 49 1.94 3.94 12.50
N ARG A 50 1.95 3.15 13.58
CA ARG A 50 1.44 1.77 13.57
C ARG A 50 -0.08 1.73 13.38
N SER A 51 -0.81 2.64 14.02
CA SER A 51 -2.26 2.77 13.85
C SER A 51 -2.62 3.13 12.41
N ASP A 52 -1.91 4.10 11.83
CA ASP A 52 -2.14 4.51 10.43
C ASP A 52 -1.82 3.39 9.44
N GLN A 53 -0.72 2.66 9.68
CA GLN A 53 -0.36 1.49 8.90
C GLN A 53 -1.41 0.38 9.01
N ALA A 54 -1.93 0.11 10.21
CA ALA A 54 -3.00 -0.87 10.40
C ALA A 54 -4.28 -0.47 9.65
N ALA A 55 -4.67 0.80 9.70
CA ALA A 55 -5.80 1.31 8.93
C ALA A 55 -5.57 1.22 7.41
N SER A 56 -4.34 1.48 6.94
CA SER A 56 -3.98 1.30 5.51
C SER A 56 -4.06 -0.15 5.09
N TRP A 57 -3.48 -1.07 5.87
CA TRP A 57 -3.56 -2.50 5.59
C TRP A 57 -4.99 -3.01 5.58
N MET A 58 -5.83 -2.53 6.49
CA MET A 58 -7.24 -2.88 6.50
C MET A 58 -7.95 -2.45 5.21
N ARG A 59 -7.70 -1.23 4.71
CA ARG A 59 -8.23 -0.76 3.42
C ARG A 59 -7.73 -1.61 2.25
N GLU A 60 -6.43 -1.91 2.20
CA GLU A 60 -5.84 -2.75 1.15
C GLU A 60 -6.47 -4.15 1.13
N ILE A 61 -6.63 -4.77 2.30
CA ILE A 61 -7.29 -6.08 2.41
C ILE A 61 -8.75 -5.99 1.94
N PHE A 62 -9.47 -4.92 2.31
CA PHE A 62 -10.84 -4.72 1.88
C PHE A 62 -10.96 -4.58 0.36
N GLU A 63 -10.13 -3.74 -0.26
CA GLU A 63 -10.09 -3.55 -1.72
C GLU A 63 -9.76 -4.85 -2.46
N GLN A 64 -8.77 -5.60 -1.97
CA GLN A 64 -8.40 -6.90 -2.53
C GLN A 64 -9.56 -7.90 -2.45
N ARG A 65 -10.24 -7.97 -1.29
CA ARG A 65 -11.39 -8.87 -1.09
C ARG A 65 -12.57 -8.46 -1.96
N LEU A 66 -12.84 -7.16 -2.09
CA LEU A 66 -13.91 -6.65 -2.95
C LEU A 66 -13.65 -7.03 -4.41
N LEU A 67 -12.43 -6.80 -4.90
CA LEU A 67 -12.05 -7.17 -6.26
C LEU A 67 -12.12 -8.69 -6.50
N ALA A 68 -11.67 -9.49 -5.54
CA ALA A 68 -11.73 -10.95 -5.61
C ALA A 68 -13.19 -11.44 -5.63
N ALA A 69 -14.06 -10.88 -4.78
CA ALA A 69 -15.48 -11.22 -4.75
C ALA A 69 -16.22 -10.81 -6.04
N PHE A 70 -15.85 -9.65 -6.59
CA PHE A 70 -16.38 -9.18 -7.88
C PHE A 70 -15.98 -10.13 -9.02
N LYS A 71 -14.69 -10.46 -9.14
CA LYS A 71 -14.18 -11.40 -10.15
C LYS A 71 -14.64 -12.86 -9.94
N GLY A 72 -15.00 -13.25 -8.72
CA GLY A 72 -15.52 -14.59 -8.43
C GLY A 72 -16.93 -14.86 -8.97
N GLY A 73 -17.70 -13.82 -9.31
CA GLY A 73 -19.03 -13.97 -9.90
C GLY A 73 -18.99 -14.27 -11.40
N ARG A 74 -19.60 -15.38 -11.85
CA ARG A 74 -19.58 -15.80 -13.28
C ARG A 74 -19.98 -14.69 -14.27
N ARG A 75 -20.97 -13.86 -13.93
CA ARG A 75 -21.45 -12.75 -14.78
C ARG A 75 -20.47 -11.56 -14.78
N ALA A 76 -19.98 -11.18 -13.59
CA ALA A 76 -19.07 -10.05 -13.42
C ALA A 76 -17.69 -10.35 -14.02
N ALA A 77 -17.17 -11.57 -13.85
CA ALA A 77 -15.94 -12.02 -14.50
C ALA A 77 -16.00 -11.89 -16.03
N ARG A 78 -17.10 -12.35 -16.64
CA ARG A 78 -17.29 -12.28 -18.08
C ARG A 78 -17.37 -10.84 -18.58
N HIS A 79 -18.16 -9.98 -17.93
CA HIS A 79 -18.21 -8.56 -18.30
C HIS A 79 -16.88 -7.84 -18.06
N PHE A 80 -16.11 -8.24 -17.05
CA PHE A 80 -14.76 -7.71 -16.83
C PHE A 80 -13.85 -8.00 -18.03
N GLN A 81 -13.83 -9.24 -18.51
CA GLN A 81 -13.06 -9.62 -19.70
C GLN A 81 -13.57 -8.93 -20.98
N GLU A 82 -14.89 -8.88 -21.20
CA GLU A 82 -15.49 -8.20 -22.35
C GLU A 82 -15.11 -6.71 -22.43
N LEU A 83 -15.08 -6.02 -21.29
CA LEU A 83 -14.71 -4.59 -21.23
C LEU A 83 -13.20 -4.39 -21.38
N GLU A 84 -12.37 -5.27 -20.81
CA GLU A 84 -10.92 -5.24 -21.04
C GLU A 84 -10.57 -5.42 -22.53
N ASP A 85 -11.25 -6.32 -23.22
CA ASP A 85 -11.02 -6.55 -24.65
C ASP A 85 -11.44 -5.35 -25.51
N LYS A 86 -12.57 -4.68 -25.18
CA LYS A 86 -12.97 -3.43 -25.83
C LYS A 86 -11.97 -2.29 -25.63
N VAL A 87 -11.39 -2.18 -24.43
CA VAL A 87 -10.33 -1.20 -24.16
C VAL A 87 -9.07 -1.53 -24.95
N ARG A 88 -8.66 -2.81 -25.00
CA ARG A 88 -7.49 -3.25 -25.78
C ARG A 88 -7.67 -3.02 -27.28
N ALA A 89 -8.89 -3.18 -27.79
CA ALA A 89 -9.24 -2.90 -29.18
C ALA A 89 -9.38 -1.40 -29.51
N GLY A 90 -9.35 -0.51 -28.51
CA GLY A 90 -9.55 0.93 -28.68
C GLY A 90 -11.01 1.34 -28.91
N GLU A 91 -11.97 0.42 -28.71
CA GLU A 91 -13.41 0.66 -28.87
C GLU A 91 -14.03 1.37 -27.67
N MET A 92 -13.34 1.37 -26.52
CA MET A 92 -13.78 2.01 -25.29
C MET A 92 -12.60 2.61 -24.53
N THR A 93 -12.82 3.74 -23.85
CA THR A 93 -11.77 4.34 -23.00
C THR A 93 -11.66 3.60 -21.66
N PRO A 94 -10.47 3.56 -21.04
CA PRO A 94 -10.30 2.96 -19.71
C PRO A 94 -11.26 3.53 -18.66
N ALA A 95 -11.50 4.84 -18.69
CA ALA A 95 -12.40 5.52 -17.76
C ALA A 95 -13.86 5.07 -17.94
N ALA A 96 -14.33 4.93 -19.19
CA ALA A 96 -15.69 4.47 -19.47
C ALA A 96 -15.88 3.01 -19.06
N ALA A 97 -14.90 2.14 -19.35
CA ALA A 97 -14.93 0.74 -18.93
C ALA A 97 -14.97 0.59 -17.40
N ALA A 98 -14.15 1.36 -16.67
CA ALA A 98 -14.16 1.38 -15.21
C ALA A 98 -15.50 1.84 -14.63
N HIS A 99 -16.15 2.83 -15.24
CA HIS A 99 -17.48 3.29 -14.84
C HIS A 99 -18.54 2.19 -15.02
N GLU A 100 -18.54 1.46 -16.14
CA GLU A 100 -19.45 0.32 -16.35
C GLU A 100 -19.22 -0.81 -15.36
N LEU A 101 -17.95 -1.13 -15.03
CA LEU A 101 -17.62 -2.09 -13.98
C LEU A 101 -18.13 -1.66 -12.61
N GLY A 102 -18.03 -0.37 -12.28
CA GLY A 102 -18.56 0.19 -11.03
C GLY A 102 -20.07 0.02 -10.90
N ARG A 103 -20.83 0.20 -11.98
CA ARG A 103 -22.29 -0.02 -11.99
C ARG A 103 -22.66 -1.47 -11.68
N LEU A 104 -21.89 -2.43 -12.18
CA LEU A 104 -22.10 -3.86 -11.89
C LEU A 104 -21.83 -4.22 -10.43
N ALA A 105 -20.91 -3.51 -9.77
CA ALA A 105 -20.62 -3.73 -8.36
C ALA A 105 -21.78 -3.27 -7.47
N VAL A 106 -22.43 -2.14 -7.79
CA VAL A 106 -23.55 -1.56 -7.03
C VAL A 106 -24.84 -2.40 -7.10
N ILE A 107 -25.07 -3.13 -8.21
CA ILE A 107 -26.30 -3.91 -8.40
C ILE A 107 -26.37 -5.13 -7.45
N LYS A 108 -25.28 -5.53 -6.80
CA LYS A 108 -25.24 -6.75 -5.97
C LYS A 108 -25.68 -6.55 -4.51
N ASP A 109 -25.82 -5.30 -4.03
CA ASP A 109 -26.27 -5.00 -2.67
C ASP A 109 -27.81 -4.92 -2.53
N ALA A 110 -28.55 -5.27 -3.59
CA ALA A 110 -30.00 -5.30 -3.61
C ALA A 110 -30.52 -6.73 -3.85
N ASP A 111 -30.24 -7.63 -2.90
CA ASP A 111 -31.01 -8.86 -2.63
C ASP A 111 -30.78 -9.33 -1.17
#